data_AF-A0A2N8P3L0-F1
#
_entry.id   AF-A0A2N8P3L0-F1
#
_cell.length_a   1.000
_cell.length_b   1.000
_cell.length_c   1.000
_cell.angle_alpha   90.00
_cell.angle_beta   90.00
_cell.angle_gamma   90.00
#
_symmetry.space_group_name_H-M   'P 1'
#
loop_
_entity.id
_entity.type
_entity.pdbx_description
1 polymer ?
#
loop_
_entity_poly.entity_id
_entity_poly.type
_entity_poly.pdbx_seq_one_letter_code
_entity_poly.pdbx_strand_id
1 'polypeptide(L)'
;MTGPARHTDVGAYALGVLDEADAGRFEEHLADCDRCADELDGLMGLTPLLAELKEATPDPGALTARPGPGLLDGLLGEVATVRRARRTRRLCLAAAAAALIVAGPLAGAALVQRDAPDHGSVSAAKQMYEEGEKIGTVDPETEVEATVSLQPKPWGTHVALRLGHVTGPRTCDLVAVGKNGERQTVTTWAVPPGGYGLDGSGEGTKGDEGGKWGREPLYTHGGAALNRQDISRFEVRTLDGTLLATVRL
;
A
#
# COMPACT_ATOMS: atom_id res chain seq x y z
N MET A 1 -23.09 -29.23 17.44
CA MET A 1 -21.79 -28.51 17.52
C MET A 1 -20.81 -29.27 16.64
N THR A 2 -20.79 -28.95 15.35
CA THR A 2 -19.94 -29.55 14.31
C THR A 2 -18.61 -28.80 14.29
N GLY A 3 -17.55 -29.42 14.83
CA GLY A 3 -16.21 -28.84 14.88
C GLY A 3 -15.32 -29.34 13.72
N PRO A 4 -14.40 -28.50 13.21
CA PRO A 4 -13.51 -28.81 12.07
C PRO A 4 -12.55 -30.00 12.30
N ALA A 5 -12.45 -30.51 13.53
CA ALA A 5 -11.53 -31.61 13.88
C ALA A 5 -11.89 -32.96 13.24
N ARG A 6 -13.18 -33.26 13.01
CA ARG A 6 -13.63 -34.60 12.56
C ARG A 6 -13.26 -34.93 11.10
N HIS A 7 -12.97 -33.93 10.28
CA HIS A 7 -12.55 -34.13 8.88
C HIS A 7 -11.03 -34.35 8.74
N THR A 8 -10.24 -34.13 9.80
CA THR A 8 -8.78 -34.35 9.75
C THR A 8 -8.40 -35.82 9.99
N ASP A 9 -9.33 -36.65 10.46
CA ASP A 9 -9.08 -38.04 10.86
C ASP A 9 -9.11 -39.02 9.68
N VAL A 10 -9.54 -38.60 8.48
CA VAL A 10 -9.66 -39.46 7.28
C VAL A 10 -8.33 -40.15 6.94
N GLY A 11 -7.22 -39.41 6.99
CA GLY A 11 -5.88 -39.96 6.70
C GLY A 11 -5.37 -40.91 7.78
N ALA A 12 -5.66 -40.63 9.05
CA ALA A 12 -5.28 -41.50 10.16
C ALA A 12 -6.09 -42.81 10.15
N TYR A 13 -7.38 -42.71 9.79
CA TYR A 13 -8.25 -43.86 9.56
C TYR A 13 -7.76 -44.72 8.38
N ALA A 14 -7.48 -44.11 7.23
CA ALA A 14 -6.99 -44.82 6.04
C ALA A 14 -5.67 -45.57 6.28
N LEU A 15 -4.79 -45.02 7.13
CA LEU A 15 -3.52 -45.65 7.51
C LEU A 15 -3.65 -46.64 8.68
N GLY A 16 -4.84 -46.79 9.27
CA GLY A 16 -5.09 -47.69 10.39
C GLY A 16 -4.38 -47.29 11.69
N VAL A 17 -4.15 -45.99 11.90
CA VAL A 17 -3.39 -45.46 13.06
C VAL A 17 -4.31 -44.99 14.19
N LEU A 18 -5.61 -44.86 13.94
CA LEU A 18 -6.60 -44.54 14.97
C LEU A 18 -6.80 -45.70 15.95
N ASP A 19 -7.11 -45.36 17.20
CA ASP A 19 -7.57 -46.36 18.16
C ASP A 19 -9.01 -46.81 17.87
N GLU A 20 -9.45 -47.91 18.48
CA GLU A 20 -10.76 -48.52 18.21
C GLU A 20 -11.94 -47.60 18.56
N ALA A 21 -11.78 -46.76 19.59
CA ALA A 21 -12.83 -45.85 20.02
C ALA A 21 -12.95 -44.64 19.08
N ASP A 22 -11.84 -44.13 18.56
CA ASP A 22 -11.78 -43.08 17.55
C ASP A 22 -12.27 -43.57 16.19
N ALA A 23 -11.88 -44.79 15.79
CA ALA A 23 -12.34 -45.41 14.55
C ALA A 23 -13.87 -45.56 14.52
N GLY A 24 -14.48 -46.09 15.59
CA GLY A 24 -15.94 -46.23 15.65
C GLY A 24 -16.69 -44.89 15.58
N ARG A 25 -16.16 -43.85 16.24
CA ARG A 25 -16.72 -42.48 16.14
C ARG A 25 -16.59 -41.89 14.74
N PHE A 26 -15.52 -42.23 14.02
CA PHE A 26 -15.30 -41.77 12.66
C PHE A 26 -16.20 -42.51 11.66
N GLU A 27 -16.43 -43.81 11.84
CA GLU A 27 -17.36 -44.60 11.03
C GLU A 27 -18.81 -44.10 11.14
N GLU A 28 -19.28 -43.74 12.34
CA GLU A 28 -20.58 -43.09 12.53
C GLU A 28 -20.68 -41.77 11.74
N HIS A 29 -19.59 -40.98 11.69
CA HIS A 29 -19.55 -39.76 10.91
C HIS A 29 -19.50 -40.02 9.40
N LEU A 30 -18.79 -41.07 8.99
CA LEU A 30 -18.65 -41.47 7.59
C LEU A 30 -20.00 -41.86 6.96
N ALA A 31 -20.88 -42.49 7.74
CA ALA A 31 -22.22 -42.87 7.29
C ALA A 31 -23.09 -41.68 6.83
N ASP A 32 -22.82 -40.48 7.36
CA ASP A 32 -23.62 -39.27 7.13
C ASP A 32 -22.84 -38.16 6.39
N CYS A 33 -21.63 -38.42 5.88
CA CYS A 33 -20.79 -37.40 5.25
C CYS A 33 -20.11 -37.84 3.96
N ASP A 34 -20.74 -37.52 2.82
CA ASP A 34 -20.24 -37.82 1.47
C ASP A 34 -18.83 -37.28 1.20
N ARG A 35 -18.50 -36.10 1.74
CA ARG A 35 -17.17 -35.50 1.59
C ARG A 35 -16.05 -36.36 2.19
N CYS A 36 -16.27 -36.94 3.37
CA CYS A 36 -15.30 -37.83 4.00
C CYS A 36 -15.19 -39.16 3.24
N ALA A 37 -16.30 -39.63 2.67
CA ALA A 37 -16.31 -40.84 1.83
C ALA A 37 -15.47 -40.64 0.55
N ASP A 38 -15.66 -39.51 -0.14
CA ASP A 38 -14.89 -39.16 -1.34
C ASP A 38 -13.39 -39.01 -1.04
N GLU A 39 -13.05 -38.36 0.08
CA GLU A 39 -11.65 -38.17 0.51
C GLU A 39 -10.99 -39.50 0.91
N LEU A 40 -11.73 -40.39 1.57
CA LEU A 40 -11.26 -41.73 1.92
C LEU A 40 -11.00 -42.57 0.65
N ASP A 41 -11.92 -42.56 -0.31
CA ASP A 41 -11.76 -43.29 -1.58
C ASP A 41 -10.51 -42.82 -2.35
N GLY A 42 -10.28 -41.51 -2.40
CA GLY A 42 -9.07 -40.93 -2.99
C GLY A 42 -7.77 -41.37 -2.30
N LEU A 43 -7.77 -41.52 -0.98
CA LEU A 43 -6.60 -41.97 -0.20
C LEU A 43 -6.39 -43.48 -0.29
N MET A 44 -7.46 -44.28 -0.37
CA MET A 44 -7.37 -45.73 -0.52
C MET A 44 -6.57 -46.12 -1.77
N GLY A 45 -6.62 -45.32 -2.85
CA GLY A 45 -5.79 -45.51 -4.03
C GLY A 45 -4.27 -45.31 -3.82
N LEU A 46 -3.87 -44.52 -2.82
CA LEU A 46 -2.46 -44.24 -2.50
C LEU A 46 -1.84 -45.27 -1.53
N THR A 47 -2.65 -45.84 -0.64
CA THR A 47 -2.19 -46.82 0.36
C THR A 47 -1.43 -48.03 -0.23
N PRO A 48 -1.82 -48.67 -1.36
CA PRO A 48 -1.03 -49.76 -1.94
C PRO A 48 0.32 -49.31 -2.49
N LEU A 49 0.42 -48.09 -3.04
CA LEU A 49 1.68 -47.53 -3.53
C LEU A 49 2.67 -47.28 -2.38
N LEU A 50 2.16 -46.86 -1.21
CA LEU A 50 2.97 -46.72 -0.01
C LEU A 50 3.42 -48.08 0.54
N ALA A 51 2.60 -49.11 0.42
CA ALA A 51 2.97 -50.48 0.77
C ALA A 51 4.07 -51.02 -0.15
N GLU A 52 3.97 -50.80 -1.46
CA GLU A 52 5.03 -51.14 -2.43
C GLU A 52 6.35 -50.42 -2.12
N LEU A 53 6.30 -49.14 -1.76
CA LEU A 53 7.49 -48.38 -1.37
C LEU A 53 8.16 -48.94 -0.11
N LYS A 54 7.37 -49.37 0.88
CA LYS A 54 7.87 -50.00 2.11
C LYS A 54 8.59 -51.32 1.81
N GLU A 55 8.03 -52.15 0.92
CA GLU A 55 8.66 -53.41 0.50
C GLU A 55 9.92 -53.16 -0.35
N ALA A 56 9.91 -52.13 -1.20
CA ALA A 56 11.05 -51.75 -2.03
C ALA A 56 12.19 -51.09 -1.24
N THR A 57 11.90 -50.51 -0.06
CA THR A 57 12.89 -49.84 0.80
C THR A 57 12.82 -50.41 2.22
N PRO A 58 13.43 -51.57 2.50
CA PRO A 58 13.27 -52.27 3.77
C PRO A 58 14.00 -51.60 4.94
N ASP A 59 14.98 -50.73 4.67
CA ASP A 59 15.78 -50.05 5.68
C ASP A 59 15.57 -48.53 5.63
N PRO A 60 14.87 -47.94 6.62
CA PRO A 60 14.79 -46.48 6.78
C PRO A 60 16.18 -45.83 6.92
N GLY A 61 17.18 -46.59 7.37
CA GLY A 61 18.58 -46.18 7.48
C GLY A 61 19.29 -46.02 6.13
N ALA A 62 18.85 -46.71 5.08
CA ALA A 62 19.40 -46.54 3.72
C ALA A 62 19.02 -45.19 3.10
N LEU A 63 17.91 -44.60 3.54
CA LEU A 63 17.52 -43.23 3.19
C LEU A 63 18.35 -42.18 3.95
N THR A 64 19.09 -42.60 4.98
CA THR A 64 19.95 -41.75 5.78
C THR A 64 21.36 -42.33 5.85
N ALA A 65 22.09 -42.29 4.74
CA ALA A 65 23.51 -42.63 4.73
C ALA A 65 24.26 -41.79 5.79
N ARG A 66 24.67 -42.42 6.90
CA ARG A 66 25.40 -41.75 7.98
C ARG A 66 26.83 -41.47 7.50
N PRO A 67 27.22 -40.19 7.28
CA PRO A 67 28.55 -39.89 6.76
C PRO A 67 29.63 -40.29 7.77
N GLY A 68 30.74 -40.84 7.28
CA GLY A 68 31.86 -41.25 8.14
C GLY A 68 32.46 -40.09 8.96
N PRO A 69 33.09 -40.36 10.11
CA PRO A 69 33.53 -39.35 11.07
C PRO A 69 34.48 -38.29 10.47
N GLY A 70 35.31 -38.66 9.49
CA GLY A 70 36.20 -37.70 8.81
C GLY A 70 35.49 -36.66 7.93
N LEU A 71 34.32 -36.99 7.37
CA LEU A 71 33.47 -36.03 6.64
C LEU A 71 32.76 -35.09 7.61
N LEU A 72 32.34 -35.60 8.77
CA LEU A 72 31.78 -34.78 9.83
C LEU A 72 32.82 -33.80 10.38
N ASP A 73 34.03 -34.24 10.67
CA ASP A 73 35.10 -33.36 11.18
C ASP A 73 35.54 -32.33 10.12
N GLY A 74 35.61 -32.73 8.85
CA GLY A 74 35.87 -31.81 7.74
C GLY A 74 34.77 -30.75 7.58
N LEU A 75 33.51 -31.17 7.57
CA LEU A 75 32.35 -30.27 7.47
C LEU A 75 32.19 -29.41 8.74
N LEU A 76 32.47 -29.93 9.93
CA LEU A 76 32.42 -29.15 11.17
C LEU A 76 33.57 -28.15 11.22
N GLY A 77 34.76 -28.52 10.73
CA GLY A 77 35.88 -27.60 10.54
C GLY A 77 35.54 -26.48 9.57
N GLU A 78 34.98 -26.81 8.40
CA GLU A 78 34.58 -25.84 7.40
C GLU A 78 33.38 -24.98 7.83
N VAL A 79 32.40 -25.56 8.52
CA VAL A 79 31.30 -24.81 9.15
C VAL A 79 31.84 -23.93 10.28
N ALA A 80 32.87 -24.35 11.03
CA ALA A 80 33.49 -23.54 12.07
C ALA A 80 34.25 -22.34 11.47
N THR A 81 34.98 -22.51 10.37
CA THR A 81 35.65 -21.40 9.68
C THR A 81 34.64 -20.44 9.05
N VAL A 82 33.60 -20.97 8.37
CA VAL A 82 32.50 -20.17 7.80
C VAL A 82 31.69 -19.47 8.89
N ARG A 83 31.40 -20.13 10.01
CA ARG A 83 30.74 -19.51 11.18
C ARG A 83 31.62 -18.44 11.80
N ARG A 84 32.93 -18.65 11.89
CA ARG A 84 33.85 -17.65 12.44
C ARG A 84 33.94 -16.43 11.53
N ALA A 85 34.06 -16.62 10.23
CA ALA A 85 34.03 -15.54 9.23
C ALA A 85 32.67 -14.81 9.19
N ARG A 86 31.55 -15.53 9.28
CA ARG A 86 30.21 -14.92 9.40
C ARG A 86 30.01 -14.21 10.72
N ARG A 87 30.54 -14.73 11.83
CA ARG A 87 30.46 -14.09 13.15
C ARG A 87 31.31 -12.83 13.19
N THR A 88 32.53 -12.84 12.65
CA THR A 88 33.34 -11.62 12.53
C THR A 88 32.70 -10.62 11.59
N ARG A 89 32.17 -11.06 10.43
CA ARG A 89 31.45 -10.16 9.51
C ARG A 89 30.16 -9.60 10.14
N ARG A 90 29.39 -10.42 10.87
CA ARG A 90 28.21 -9.97 11.62
C ARG A 90 28.58 -9.05 12.77
N LEU A 91 29.68 -9.29 13.47
CA LEU A 91 30.19 -8.40 14.52
C LEU A 91 30.71 -7.09 13.92
N CYS A 92 31.37 -7.11 12.76
CA CYS A 92 31.76 -5.91 12.03
C CYS A 92 30.55 -5.14 11.51
N LEU A 93 29.54 -5.84 10.98
CA LEU A 93 28.27 -5.22 10.55
C LEU A 93 27.46 -4.70 11.74
N ALA A 94 27.44 -5.40 12.87
CA ALA A 94 26.79 -4.96 14.09
C ALA A 94 27.53 -3.78 14.74
N ALA A 95 28.87 -3.78 14.69
CA ALA A 95 29.69 -2.64 15.11
C ALA A 95 29.49 -1.44 14.18
N ALA A 96 29.38 -1.65 12.86
CA ALA A 96 29.04 -0.60 11.89
C ALA A 96 27.62 -0.08 12.10
N ALA A 97 26.64 -0.96 12.38
CA ALA A 97 25.27 -0.57 12.69
C ALA A 97 25.20 0.18 14.03
N ALA A 98 25.91 -0.27 15.07
CA ALA A 98 26.01 0.43 16.35
C ALA A 98 26.70 1.78 16.18
N ALA A 99 27.76 1.87 15.37
CA ALA A 99 28.40 3.13 15.01
C ALA A 99 27.44 4.05 14.24
N LEU A 100 26.61 3.53 13.33
CA LEU A 100 25.56 4.30 12.65
C LEU A 100 24.41 4.70 13.60
N ILE A 101 24.10 3.91 14.63
CA ILE A 101 23.08 4.23 15.65
C ILE A 101 23.60 5.23 16.69
N VAL A 102 24.91 5.31 16.91
CA VAL A 102 25.53 6.26 17.86
C VAL A 102 26.01 7.53 17.15
N ALA A 103 26.57 7.41 15.95
CA ALA A 103 26.89 8.55 15.09
C ALA A 103 25.66 9.09 14.36
N GLY A 104 24.61 8.29 14.15
CA GLY A 104 23.35 8.71 13.53
C GLY A 104 22.64 9.82 14.29
N PRO A 105 22.58 9.80 15.63
CA PRO A 105 22.08 10.91 16.43
C PRO A 105 23.01 12.11 16.48
N LEU A 106 24.33 11.96 16.28
CA LEU A 106 25.28 13.09 16.36
C LEU A 106 25.52 13.77 15.00
N ALA A 107 25.65 13.01 13.91
CA ALA A 107 25.61 13.52 12.54
C ALA A 107 24.18 13.85 12.10
N GLY A 108 23.19 13.10 12.60
CA GLY A 108 21.78 13.42 12.44
C GLY A 108 21.36 14.62 13.26
N ALA A 109 21.83 14.84 14.50
CA ALA A 109 21.55 16.12 15.19
C ALA A 109 22.25 17.30 14.50
N ALA A 110 23.42 17.12 13.88
CA ALA A 110 24.01 18.20 13.07
C ALA A 110 23.25 18.49 11.75
N LEU A 111 22.49 17.51 11.23
CA LEU A 111 21.66 17.66 10.01
C LEU A 111 20.15 17.84 10.28
N VAL A 112 19.71 17.56 11.51
CA VAL A 112 18.33 17.54 12.02
C VAL A 112 18.24 18.38 13.30
N GLN A 113 19.20 19.26 13.54
CA GLN A 113 18.95 20.53 14.23
C GLN A 113 18.45 21.51 13.16
N ARG A 114 17.34 21.12 12.53
CA ARG A 114 16.41 22.09 11.99
C ARG A 114 15.54 22.48 13.16
N ASP A 115 15.67 23.73 13.54
CA ASP A 115 14.63 24.49 14.22
C ASP A 115 13.25 24.06 13.71
N ALA A 116 12.28 24.03 14.63
CA ALA A 116 10.88 23.73 14.35
C ALA A 116 10.49 24.22 12.94
N PRO A 117 9.96 23.35 12.06
CA PRO A 117 9.89 23.64 10.64
C PRO A 117 9.05 24.89 10.40
N ASP A 118 9.73 25.97 10.07
CA ASP A 118 9.19 27.01 9.24
C ASP A 118 8.92 26.35 7.88
N HIS A 119 7.64 26.14 7.57
CA HIS A 119 7.19 25.33 6.45
C HIS A 119 7.46 26.05 5.11
N GLY A 120 8.69 25.96 4.64
CA GLY A 120 9.12 26.40 3.30
C GLY A 120 9.41 25.26 2.32
N SER A 121 9.04 24.01 2.61
CA SER A 121 9.09 22.95 1.61
C SER A 121 7.99 23.21 0.57
N VAL A 122 8.38 23.63 -0.63
CA VAL A 122 7.45 23.72 -1.78
C VAL A 122 6.78 22.36 -1.94
N SER A 123 5.46 22.29 -1.77
CA SER A 123 4.74 21.03 -1.98
C SER A 123 4.93 20.56 -3.42
N ALA A 124 4.93 19.24 -3.68
CA ALA A 124 5.04 18.72 -5.03
C ALA A 124 3.97 19.31 -5.99
N ALA A 125 2.79 19.63 -5.45
CA ALA A 125 1.73 20.35 -6.16
C ALA A 125 2.17 21.76 -6.56
N LYS A 126 2.78 22.53 -5.65
CA LYS A 126 3.26 23.88 -5.91
C LYS A 126 4.42 23.87 -6.91
N GLN A 127 5.34 22.90 -6.81
CA GLN A 127 6.42 22.75 -7.79
C GLN A 127 5.87 22.45 -9.19
N MET A 128 4.97 21.46 -9.31
CA MET A 128 4.36 21.11 -10.60
C MET A 128 3.55 22.29 -11.18
N TYR A 129 2.88 23.05 -10.31
CA TYR A 129 2.20 24.28 -10.69
C TYR A 129 3.17 25.29 -11.30
N GLU A 130 4.33 25.53 -10.68
CA GLU A 130 5.26 26.55 -11.15
C GLU A 130 5.89 26.23 -12.52
N GLU A 131 6.13 24.95 -12.80
CA GLU A 131 6.84 24.47 -13.99
C GLU A 131 5.97 24.33 -15.25
N GLY A 132 4.64 24.24 -15.13
CA GLY A 132 3.72 24.00 -16.25
C GLY A 132 3.15 25.25 -16.93
N GLU A 133 2.40 25.03 -18.01
CA GLU A 133 1.64 26.06 -18.73
C GLU A 133 0.44 26.51 -17.87
N LYS A 134 0.43 27.77 -17.43
CA LYS A 134 -0.57 28.32 -16.51
C LYS A 134 -1.70 29.03 -17.24
N ILE A 135 -2.94 28.65 -16.91
CA ILE A 135 -4.16 29.27 -17.42
C ILE A 135 -5.11 29.43 -16.25
N GLY A 136 -5.65 30.63 -16.06
CA GLY A 136 -6.46 30.94 -14.89
C GLY A 136 -7.62 31.87 -15.17
N THR A 137 -8.51 31.92 -14.20
CA THR A 137 -9.72 32.75 -14.22
C THR A 137 -10.10 33.14 -12.79
N VAL A 138 -10.85 34.23 -12.67
CA VAL A 138 -11.62 34.54 -11.48
C VAL A 138 -13.08 34.47 -11.90
N ASP A 139 -13.85 33.60 -11.25
CA ASP A 139 -15.26 33.46 -11.56
C ASP A 139 -16.01 34.73 -11.12
N PRO A 140 -16.81 35.36 -11.98
CA PRO A 140 -17.46 36.64 -11.66
C PRO A 140 -18.63 36.50 -10.68
N GLU A 141 -19.20 35.31 -10.51
CA GLU A 141 -20.34 35.07 -9.62
C GLU A 141 -19.88 34.59 -8.25
N THR A 142 -18.91 33.68 -8.21
CA THR A 142 -18.43 33.10 -6.96
C THR A 142 -17.16 33.74 -6.41
N GLU A 143 -16.51 34.61 -7.21
CA GLU A 143 -15.22 35.26 -6.93
C GLU A 143 -14.06 34.27 -6.74
N VAL A 144 -14.27 32.99 -7.05
CA VAL A 144 -13.26 31.95 -6.90
C VAL A 144 -12.16 32.14 -7.93
N GLU A 145 -10.92 32.27 -7.44
CA GLU A 145 -9.73 32.32 -8.27
C GLU A 145 -9.23 30.89 -8.51
N ALA A 146 -9.26 30.45 -9.77
CA ALA A 146 -8.80 29.13 -10.17
C ALA A 146 -7.76 29.24 -11.30
N THR A 147 -6.55 28.74 -11.08
CA THR A 147 -5.51 28.62 -12.10
C THR A 147 -5.04 27.18 -12.21
N VAL A 148 -5.10 26.62 -13.41
CA VAL A 148 -4.52 25.32 -13.72
C VAL A 148 -3.14 25.48 -14.33
N SER A 149 -2.26 24.51 -14.06
CA SER A 149 -0.94 24.39 -14.67
C SER A 149 -0.82 23.02 -15.32
N LEU A 150 -0.41 22.98 -16.58
CA LEU A 150 -0.53 21.79 -17.43
C LEU A 150 0.85 21.31 -17.88
N GLN A 151 1.08 20.01 -17.79
CA GLN A 151 2.24 19.34 -18.36
C GLN A 151 1.79 18.12 -19.19
N PRO A 152 2.18 18.04 -20.48
CA PRO A 152 1.98 16.84 -21.28
C PRO A 152 2.76 15.65 -20.73
N LYS A 153 2.14 14.47 -20.70
CA LYS A 153 2.76 13.19 -20.33
C LYS A 153 2.35 12.10 -21.33
N PRO A 154 3.11 11.00 -21.46
CA PRO A 154 2.75 9.91 -22.37
C PRO A 154 1.37 9.28 -22.08
N TRP A 155 0.89 9.39 -20.85
CA TRP A 155 -0.40 8.87 -20.41
C TRP A 155 -1.55 9.90 -20.46
N GLY A 156 -1.29 11.15 -20.87
CA GLY A 156 -2.28 12.22 -20.91
C GLY A 156 -1.74 13.56 -20.40
N THR A 157 -2.47 14.24 -19.52
CA THR A 157 -2.10 15.57 -18.99
C THR A 157 -1.98 15.53 -17.48
N HIS A 158 -0.82 15.93 -16.95
CA HIS A 158 -0.64 16.21 -15.52
C HIS A 158 -1.08 17.64 -15.26
N VAL A 159 -2.02 17.80 -14.33
CA VAL A 159 -2.69 19.07 -14.02
C VAL A 159 -2.44 19.40 -12.56
N ALA A 160 -1.87 20.58 -12.29
CA ALA A 160 -1.92 21.20 -10.97
C ALA A 160 -2.96 22.31 -10.95
N LEU A 161 -3.54 22.54 -9.79
CA LEU A 161 -4.51 23.60 -9.50
C LEU A 161 -3.97 24.47 -8.37
N ARG A 162 -3.97 25.78 -8.59
CA ARG A 162 -3.95 26.80 -7.55
C ARG A 162 -5.36 27.36 -7.40
N LEU A 163 -5.91 27.27 -6.20
CA LEU A 163 -7.27 27.70 -5.88
C LEU A 163 -7.25 28.69 -4.70
N GLY A 164 -7.89 29.84 -4.86
CA GLY A 164 -8.04 30.86 -3.84
C GLY A 164 -9.47 31.40 -3.80
N HIS A 165 -9.77 32.20 -2.77
CA HIS A 165 -11.07 32.83 -2.57
C HIS A 165 -12.22 31.82 -2.46
N VAL A 166 -11.99 30.67 -1.80
CA VAL A 166 -13.02 29.64 -1.60
C VAL A 166 -13.32 29.47 -0.12
N THR A 167 -14.59 29.59 0.25
CA THR A 167 -15.08 29.39 1.62
C THR A 167 -15.52 27.94 1.86
N GLY A 168 -15.34 27.43 3.08
CA GLY A 168 -15.82 26.11 3.50
C GLY A 168 -16.91 26.18 4.57
N PRO A 169 -17.27 25.02 5.16
CA PRO A 169 -16.82 23.68 4.81
C PRO A 169 -17.53 23.14 3.56
N ARG A 170 -16.79 22.49 2.66
CA ARG A 170 -17.34 21.78 1.48
C ARG A 170 -16.34 20.78 0.92
N THR A 171 -16.80 19.87 0.07
CA THR A 171 -15.93 18.96 -0.69
C THR A 171 -16.01 19.28 -2.17
N CYS A 172 -14.85 19.42 -2.81
CA CYS A 172 -14.75 19.87 -4.19
C CYS A 172 -13.91 18.91 -5.03
N ASP A 173 -14.10 18.98 -6.34
CA ASP A 173 -13.30 18.30 -7.33
C ASP A 173 -12.90 19.23 -8.48
N LEU A 174 -11.86 18.81 -9.20
CA LEU A 174 -11.42 19.42 -10.45
C LEU A 174 -11.71 18.43 -11.57
N VAL A 175 -12.48 18.87 -12.55
CA VAL A 175 -12.91 18.03 -13.67
C VAL A 175 -12.33 18.58 -14.97
N ALA A 176 -11.58 17.76 -15.69
CA ALA A 176 -11.19 18.01 -17.07
C ALA A 176 -12.36 17.68 -18.00
N VAL A 177 -12.76 18.62 -18.86
CA VAL A 177 -13.84 18.41 -19.83
C VAL A 177 -13.28 18.41 -21.24
N GLY A 178 -13.37 17.27 -21.93
CA GLY A 178 -12.94 17.09 -23.31
C GLY A 178 -13.79 17.88 -24.30
N LYS A 179 -13.24 18.13 -25.49
CA LYS A 179 -13.95 18.75 -26.62
C LYS A 179 -15.13 17.91 -27.12
N ASN A 180 -15.10 16.60 -26.88
CA ASN A 180 -16.18 15.65 -27.12
C ASN A 180 -17.24 15.61 -26.00
N GLY A 181 -17.06 16.37 -24.92
CA GLY A 181 -17.94 16.36 -23.74
C GLY A 181 -17.62 15.32 -22.68
N GLU A 182 -16.61 14.46 -22.89
CA GLU A 182 -16.13 13.52 -21.87
C GLU A 182 -15.62 14.28 -20.63
N ARG A 183 -15.87 13.73 -19.45
CA ARG A 183 -15.50 14.34 -18.16
C ARG A 183 -14.61 13.39 -17.39
N GLN A 184 -13.47 13.88 -16.93
CA GLN A 184 -12.52 13.11 -16.12
C GLN A 184 -12.16 13.89 -14.86
N THR A 185 -12.40 13.29 -13.69
CA THR A 185 -12.00 13.89 -12.41
C THR A 185 -10.49 13.79 -12.24
N VAL A 186 -9.85 14.94 -12.10
CA VAL A 186 -8.39 15.07 -11.93
C VAL A 186 -8.00 14.80 -10.48
N THR A 187 -8.72 15.42 -9.54
CA THR A 187 -8.46 15.32 -8.10
C THR A 187 -9.67 15.81 -7.30
N THR A 188 -9.74 15.44 -6.03
CA THR A 188 -10.82 15.77 -5.08
C THR A 188 -10.21 16.18 -3.75
N TRP A 189 -10.81 17.16 -3.07
CA TRP A 189 -10.33 17.69 -1.79
C TRP A 189 -11.47 18.20 -0.91
N ALA A 190 -11.15 18.47 0.36
CA ALA A 190 -12.01 19.18 1.29
C ALA A 190 -11.56 20.63 1.42
N VAL A 191 -12.51 21.55 1.52
CA VAL A 191 -12.29 22.94 1.91
C VAL A 191 -12.64 23.05 3.40
N PRO A 192 -11.69 23.39 4.27
CA PRO A 192 -11.95 23.54 5.71
C PRO A 192 -12.84 24.76 5.96
N PRO A 193 -13.46 24.89 7.16
CA PRO A 193 -14.27 26.06 7.51
C PRO A 193 -13.59 27.41 7.23
N GLY A 194 -12.28 27.50 7.51
CA GLY A 194 -11.46 28.69 7.23
C GLY A 194 -11.13 28.97 5.76
N GLY A 195 -11.56 28.11 4.82
CA GLY A 195 -11.39 28.32 3.38
C GLY A 195 -9.96 28.17 2.86
N TYR A 196 -9.73 28.69 1.65
CA TYR A 196 -8.43 28.81 1.00
C TYR A 196 -8.27 30.18 0.33
N GLY A 197 -7.11 30.80 0.52
CA GLY A 197 -6.75 32.07 -0.10
C GLY A 197 -7.72 33.22 0.22
N LEU A 198 -8.30 33.25 1.42
CA LEU A 198 -9.10 34.36 1.91
C LEU A 198 -8.16 35.40 2.51
N ASP A 199 -8.25 36.65 2.04
CA ASP A 199 -7.62 37.77 2.73
C ASP A 199 -8.30 37.97 4.08
N GLY A 200 -7.54 38.35 5.11
CA GLY A 200 -8.04 38.52 6.48
C GLY A 200 -9.09 39.63 6.67
N SER A 201 -9.70 40.12 5.57
CA SER A 201 -10.69 41.19 5.51
C SER A 201 -12.14 40.68 5.48
N GLY A 202 -12.36 39.37 5.26
CA GLY A 202 -13.68 38.76 5.29
C GLY A 202 -14.36 38.86 6.66
N GLU A 203 -15.42 39.65 6.72
CA GLU A 203 -16.32 39.80 7.86
C GLU A 203 -16.99 38.45 8.18
N GLY A 204 -16.32 37.63 8.99
CA GLY A 204 -16.81 36.29 9.33
C GLY A 204 -15.93 35.47 10.28
N THR A 205 -14.63 35.76 10.38
CA THR A 205 -13.72 34.92 11.18
C THR A 205 -13.25 35.64 12.44
N LYS A 206 -14.17 35.86 13.39
CA LYS A 206 -13.82 36.11 14.81
C LYS A 206 -13.74 34.77 15.53
N GLY A 207 -12.59 34.11 15.43
CA GLY A 207 -12.28 32.89 16.15
C GLY A 207 -11.08 32.19 15.49
N ASP A 208 -10.28 31.47 16.28
CA ASP A 208 -9.13 30.65 15.85
C ASP A 208 -9.47 29.54 14.81
N GLU A 209 -10.67 29.54 14.23
CA GLU A 209 -11.15 28.58 13.23
C GLU A 209 -10.63 28.86 11.81
N GLY A 210 -10.19 30.09 11.53
CA GLY A 210 -9.38 30.43 10.36
C GLY A 210 -7.93 29.99 10.55
N GLY A 211 -7.72 28.71 10.85
CA GLY A 211 -6.38 28.14 11.01
C GLY A 211 -5.49 28.45 9.80
N LYS A 212 -4.16 28.33 9.97
CA LYS A 212 -3.07 28.57 8.98
C LYS A 212 -3.46 28.46 7.49
N TRP A 213 -4.28 27.47 7.14
CA TRP A 213 -4.75 27.14 5.80
C TRP A 213 -5.67 28.18 5.12
N GLY A 214 -6.40 29.02 5.87
CA GLY A 214 -7.36 29.96 5.29
C GLY A 214 -6.72 31.08 4.45
N ARG A 215 -5.50 31.48 4.79
CA ARG A 215 -4.78 32.58 4.13
C ARG A 215 -3.99 32.15 2.89
N GLU A 216 -3.63 30.87 2.83
CA GLU A 216 -2.85 30.33 1.72
C GLU A 216 -3.79 29.75 0.65
N PRO A 217 -3.50 29.96 -0.64
CA PRO A 217 -4.23 29.26 -1.68
C PRO A 217 -3.93 27.75 -1.61
N LEU A 218 -4.91 26.94 -1.98
CA LEU A 218 -4.73 25.50 -2.11
C LEU A 218 -3.90 25.21 -3.35
N TYR A 219 -2.89 24.34 -3.20
CA TYR A 219 -2.20 23.69 -4.31
C TYR A 219 -2.51 22.19 -4.28
N THR A 220 -3.08 21.66 -5.35
CA THR A 220 -3.30 20.22 -5.56
C THR A 220 -2.91 19.83 -6.99
N HIS A 221 -2.74 18.54 -7.26
CA HIS A 221 -2.50 18.04 -8.61
C HIS A 221 -3.09 16.65 -8.82
N GLY A 222 -3.23 16.27 -10.08
CA GLY A 222 -3.72 14.98 -10.52
C GLY A 222 -3.50 14.77 -12.01
N GLY A 223 -4.11 13.72 -12.57
CA GLY A 223 -3.98 13.37 -13.98
C GLY A 223 -5.33 13.35 -14.70
N ALA A 224 -5.33 13.70 -15.98
CA ALA A 224 -6.38 13.37 -16.93
C ALA A 224 -5.77 12.50 -18.05
N ALA A 225 -6.47 11.46 -18.48
CA ALA A 225 -6.05 10.65 -19.63
C ALA A 225 -6.21 11.43 -20.95
N LEU A 226 -7.04 12.48 -20.98
CA LEU A 226 -7.13 13.40 -22.11
C LEU A 226 -5.79 14.12 -22.34
N ASN A 227 -5.39 14.22 -23.62
CA ASN A 227 -4.25 15.07 -23.98
C ASN A 227 -4.64 16.54 -23.87
N ARG A 228 -3.66 17.41 -23.61
CA ARG A 228 -3.82 18.87 -23.49
C ARG A 228 -4.66 19.50 -24.61
N GLN A 229 -4.50 19.02 -25.84
CA GLN A 229 -5.19 19.50 -27.04
C GLN A 229 -6.65 19.03 -27.17
N ASP A 230 -7.02 17.98 -26.44
CA ASP A 230 -8.36 17.39 -26.45
C ASP A 230 -9.25 17.95 -25.32
N ILE A 231 -8.65 18.66 -24.36
CA ILE A 231 -9.36 19.33 -23.25
C ILE A 231 -9.90 20.68 -23.75
N SER A 232 -11.16 20.96 -23.42
CA SER A 232 -11.85 22.23 -23.74
C SER A 232 -11.81 23.23 -22.58
N ARG A 233 -11.95 22.73 -21.36
CA ARG A 233 -11.98 23.53 -20.13
C ARG A 233 -11.77 22.63 -18.92
N PHE A 234 -11.49 23.27 -17.78
CA PHE A 234 -11.57 22.68 -16.46
C PHE A 234 -12.71 23.30 -15.67
N GLU A 235 -13.41 22.48 -14.90
CA GLU A 235 -14.46 22.91 -13.99
C GLU A 235 -14.03 22.59 -12.56
N VAL A 236 -14.04 23.60 -11.69
CA VAL A 236 -13.96 23.41 -10.23
C VAL A 236 -15.38 23.31 -9.73
N ARG A 237 -15.72 22.20 -9.09
CA ARG A 237 -17.09 21.93 -8.65
C ARG A 237 -17.10 21.42 -7.22
N THR A 238 -18.23 21.53 -6.56
CA THR A 238 -18.51 20.76 -5.36
C THR A 238 -18.94 19.34 -5.75
N LEU A 239 -18.74 18.37 -4.86
CA LEU A 239 -19.13 16.97 -5.13
C LEU A 239 -20.65 16.77 -5.27
N ASP A 240 -21.46 17.71 -4.77
CA ASP A 240 -22.92 17.73 -4.97
C ASP A 240 -23.32 18.34 -6.33
N GLY A 241 -22.35 18.82 -7.12
CA GLY A 241 -22.52 19.21 -8.52
C GLY A 241 -22.52 20.72 -8.79
N THR A 242 -22.46 21.58 -7.77
CA THR A 242 -22.41 23.05 -7.93
C THR A 242 -21.11 23.48 -8.60
N LEU A 243 -21.20 24.32 -9.63
CA LEU A 243 -20.04 24.87 -10.33
C LEU A 243 -19.51 26.08 -9.57
N LEU A 244 -18.20 26.09 -9.29
CA LEU A 244 -17.53 27.20 -8.60
C LEU A 244 -16.73 28.07 -9.57
N ALA A 245 -15.97 27.47 -10.48
CA ALA A 245 -15.20 28.21 -11.47
C ALA A 245 -15.00 27.40 -12.74
N THR A 246 -14.84 28.08 -13.88
CA THR A 246 -14.54 27.45 -15.17
C THR A 246 -13.30 28.05 -15.82
N VAL A 247 -12.22 27.27 -15.93
CA VAL A 247 -10.98 27.67 -16.61
C VAL A 247 -11.02 27.16 -18.05
N ARG A 248 -11.14 28.07 -19.03
CA ARG A 248 -11.17 27.71 -20.46
C ARG A 248 -9.76 27.71 -21.06
N LEU A 249 -9.51 26.75 -21.95
CA LEU A 249 -8.22 26.52 -22.61
C LEU A 249 -8.13 27.10 -24.01
#